data_AF-A0AAP5JPV2-F1
#
_entry.id   AF-A0AAP5JPV2-F1
#
_cell.length_a   1.000
_cell.length_b   1.000
_cell.length_c   1.000
_cell.angle_alpha   90.00
_cell.angle_beta   90.00
_cell.angle_gamma   90.00
#
_symmetry.space_group_name_H-M   'P 1'
#
loop_
_entity.id
_entity.type
_entity.pdbx_description
1 polymer ?
#
loop_
_entity_poly.entity_id
_entity_poly.type
_entity_poly.pdbx_seq_one_letter_code
_entity_poly.pdbx_strand_id
1 'polypeptide(L)' 'MNSGCECNDPLREILKISSQLPPVVLRDINQRIGDWLAMGGRSTDSYIVQQLRYARQTLERVAE' A
#
# COMPACT_ATOMS: atom_id res chain seq x y z
N MET A 1 -28.68 -11.15 -3.43
CA MET A 1 -27.36 -11.22 -2.77
C MET A 1 -26.32 -11.50 -3.85
N ASN A 2 -25.16 -10.85 -3.78
CA ASN A 2 -24.04 -10.82 -4.76
C ASN A 2 -24.11 -9.74 -5.84
N SER A 3 -23.47 -8.61 -5.55
CA SER A 3 -22.24 -8.21 -6.25
C SER A 3 -21.45 -7.37 -5.26
N GLY A 4 -20.54 -8.03 -4.55
CA GLY A 4 -19.64 -7.39 -3.59
C GLY A 4 -18.88 -6.29 -4.30
N CYS A 5 -18.85 -5.11 -3.70
CA CYS A 5 -17.97 -4.05 -4.15
C CYS A 5 -16.54 -4.60 -4.07
N GLU A 6 -15.96 -5.01 -5.20
CA GLU A 6 -14.51 -5.17 -5.37
C GLU A 6 -13.90 -3.77 -5.31
N CYS A 7 -14.01 -3.10 -4.16
CA CYS A 7 -13.16 -1.97 -3.86
C CYS A 7 -11.77 -2.56 -3.74
N ASN A 8 -10.99 -2.40 -4.81
CA ASN A 8 -9.54 -2.58 -4.83
C ASN A 8 -8.95 -1.75 -3.69
N ASP A 9 -8.92 -2.31 -2.47
CA ASP A 9 -8.39 -1.66 -1.29
C ASP A 9 -6.86 -1.60 -1.46
N PRO A 10 -6.29 -0.42 -1.75
CA PRO A 10 -4.88 -0.32 -2.06
C PRO A 10 -4.03 -0.68 -0.84
N LEU A 11 -4.55 -0.52 0.39
CA LEU A 11 -3.86 -0.99 1.59
C LEU A 11 -3.73 -2.52 1.58
N ARG A 12 -4.80 -3.22 1.21
CA ARG A 12 -4.77 -4.69 1.13
C ARG A 12 -3.78 -5.18 0.07
N GLU A 13 -3.69 -4.49 -1.04
CA GLU A 13 -2.69 -4.78 -2.08
C GLU A 13 -1.26 -4.54 -1.58
N ILE A 14 -1.01 -3.47 -0.81
CA ILE A 14 0.30 -3.23 -0.17
C ILE A 14 0.65 -4.37 0.78
N LEU A 15 -0.30 -4.83 1.60
CA LEU A 15 -0.08 -5.96 2.52
C LEU A 15 0.29 -7.25 1.79
N LYS A 16 -0.30 -7.53 0.62
CA LYS A 16 0.04 -8.73 -0.17
C LYS A 16 1.49 -8.71 -0.69
N ILE A 17 1.98 -7.54 -1.08
CA ILE A 17 3.35 -7.39 -1.61
C ILE A 17 4.37 -7.05 -0.53
N SER A 18 3.93 -6.75 0.69
CA SER A 18 4.77 -6.30 1.80
C SER A 18 5.93 -7.24 2.12
N SER A 19 5.73 -8.55 2.00
CA SER A 19 6.75 -9.57 2.24
C SER A 19 7.89 -9.58 1.21
N GLN A 20 7.67 -8.99 0.04
CA GLN A 20 8.66 -8.89 -1.04
C GLN A 20 9.43 -7.58 -0.99
N LEU A 21 8.95 -6.59 -0.23
CA LEU A 21 9.56 -5.27 -0.16
C LEU A 21 10.84 -5.29 0.69
N PRO A 22 11.85 -4.49 0.32
CA PRO A 22 13.00 -4.25 1.19
C PRO A 22 12.54 -3.73 2.58
N PRO A 23 13.15 -4.17 3.68
CA PRO A 23 12.73 -3.79 5.04
C PRO A 23 12.66 -2.27 5.27
N VAL A 24 13.59 -1.52 4.66
CA VAL A 24 13.63 -0.06 4.75
C VAL A 24 12.41 0.57 4.10
N VAL A 25 12.03 0.10 2.91
CA VAL A 25 10.89 0.62 2.13
C VAL A 25 9.58 0.23 2.79
N LEU A 26 9.46 -1.01 3.26
CA LEU A 26 8.29 -1.47 3.99
C LEU A 26 8.03 -0.62 5.24
N ARG A 27 9.09 -0.31 6.00
CA ARG A 27 8.99 0.52 7.20
C ARG A 27 8.51 1.94 6.88
N ASP A 28 9.06 2.57 5.84
CA ASP A 28 8.66 3.92 5.41
C ASP A 28 7.18 3.95 4.98
N ILE A 29 6.75 2.98 4.17
CA ILE A 29 5.35 2.86 3.74
C ILE A 29 4.42 2.65 4.93
N ASN A 30 4.76 1.74 5.85
CA ASN A 30 3.95 1.49 7.05
C ASN A 30 3.81 2.74 7.92
N GLN A 31 4.90 3.51 8.09
CA GLN A 31 4.87 4.74 8.86
C GLN A 31 3.98 5.80 8.19
N ARG A 32 4.14 6.02 6.89
CA ARG A 32 3.33 6.97 6.11
C ARG A 32 1.85 6.65 6.13
N ILE A 33 1.50 5.38 5.99
CA ILE A 33 0.12 4.91 6.07
C ILE A 33 -0.41 5.10 7.49
N GLY A 34 0.38 4.73 8.51
CA GLY A 34 0.01 4.91 9.90
C GLY A 34 -0.27 6.37 10.24
N ASP A 35 0.61 7.28 9.83
CA ASP A 35 0.46 8.72 10.02
C ASP A 35 -0.79 9.24 9.29
N TRP A 36 -1.03 8.79 8.05
CA TRP A 36 -2.23 9.17 7.28
C TRP A 36 -3.53 8.74 7.96
N LEU A 37 -3.58 7.49 8.43
CA LEU A 37 -4.75 6.96 9.14
C LEU A 37 -4.95 7.66 10.50
N ALA A 38 -3.87 7.99 11.21
CA ALA A 38 -3.93 8.73 12.48
C ALA A 38 -4.49 10.15 12.30
N MET A 39 -4.27 10.77 11.13
CA MET A 39 -4.85 12.07 10.77
C MET A 39 -6.32 11.98 10.29
N GLY A 40 -6.92 10.79 10.28
CA GLY A 40 -8.30 10.57 9.80
C GLY A 40 -8.41 10.28 8.30
N GLY A 41 -7.29 10.00 7.64
CA GLY A 41 -7.26 9.52 6.27
C GLY A 41 -7.85 8.12 6.12
N ARG A 42 -8.26 7.75 4.91
CA ARG A 42 -8.86 6.45 4.59
C ARG A 42 -7.90 5.56 3.81
N SER A 43 -8.04 4.25 3.99
CA SER A 43 -7.28 3.26 3.23
C SER A 43 -7.52 3.33 1.72
N THR A 44 -8.66 3.88 1.29
CA THR A 44 -9.03 4.04 -0.12
C THR A 44 -8.57 5.36 -0.74
N ASP A 45 -7.89 6.22 0.03
CA ASP A 45 -7.49 7.53 -0.47
C ASP A 45 -6.42 7.42 -1.55
N SER A 46 -6.39 8.41 -2.44
CA SER A 46 -5.40 8.49 -3.52
C SER A 46 -3.96 8.47 -2.99
N TYR A 47 -3.73 8.92 -1.75
CA TYR A 47 -2.45 8.82 -1.08
C TYR A 47 -1.98 7.36 -0.91
N ILE A 48 -2.87 6.47 -0.48
CA ILE A 48 -2.55 5.04 -0.30
C ILE A 48 -2.33 4.36 -1.65
N VAL A 49 -3.08 4.76 -2.68
CA VAL A 49 -2.83 4.31 -4.06
C VAL A 49 -1.43 4.71 -4.55
N GLN A 50 -0.96 5.90 -4.19
CA GLN A 50 0.41 6.33 -4.50
C GLN A 50 1.46 5.48 -3.77
N GLN A 51 1.24 5.16 -2.48
CA GLN A 51 2.12 4.26 -1.73
C GLN A 51 2.20 2.87 -2.38
N LEU A 52 1.06 2.35 -2.86
CA LEU A 52 1.01 1.07 -3.58
C LEU A 52 1.83 1.10 -4.88
N ARG A 53 1.72 2.17 -5.67
CA ARG A 53 2.49 2.32 -6.92
C ARG A 53 3.99 2.37 -6.64
N TYR A 54 4.39 3.13 -5.61
CA TYR A 54 5.79 3.21 -5.19
C TYR A 54 6.34 1.86 -4.72
N ALA A 55 5.55 1.11 -3.94
CA ALA A 55 5.90 -0.24 -3.53
C ALA A 55 6.13 -1.17 -4.73
N ARG A 56 5.22 -1.18 -5.70
CA ARG A 56 5.35 -2.01 -6.93
C ARG A 56 6.58 -1.64 -7.75
N GLN A 57 6.81 -0.33 -7.96
CA GLN A 57 8.00 0.13 -8.68
C GLN A 57 9.30 -0.25 -7.95
N THR A 58 9.28 -0.27 -6.63
CA THR A 58 10.45 -0.71 -5.85
C THR A 58 10.77 -2.18 -6.11
N LEU A 59 9.74 -3.04 -6.17
CA LEU A 59 9.94 -4.46 -6.48
C LEU A 59 10.54 -4.68 -7.87
N GLU A 60 10.05 -3.95 -8.87
CA GLU A 60 10.61 -4.00 -10.23
C GLU A 60 12.10 -3.65 -10.26
N ARG A 61 12.53 -2.70 -9.42
CA ARG A 61 13.94 -2.27 -9.33
C ARG A 61 14.85 -3.20 -8.54
N VAL A 62 14.29 -4.05 -7.68
CA VAL A 62 15.04 -5.01 -6.85
C VAL A 62 15.11 -6.38 -7.52
N ALA A 63 14.26 -6.65 -8.50
CA ALA A 63 14.28 -7.86 -9.31
C ALA A 63 15.35 -7.86 -10.43
N GLU A 64 16.08 -6.75 -10.61
CA GLU A 64 17.26 -6.62 -11.48
C GLU A 64 18.55 -6.98 -10.73
#